data_AF-A0A0D1K3N6-F1
#
_entry.id   AF-A0A0D1K3N6-F1
#
_cell.length_a   1.000
_cell.length_b   1.000
_cell.length_c   1.000
_cell.angle_alpha   90.00
_cell.angle_beta   90.00
_cell.angle_gamma   90.00
#
_symmetry.space_group_name_H-M   'P 1'
#
loop_
_entity.id
_entity.type
_entity.pdbx_description
1 polymer ?
#
loop_
_entity_poly.entity_id
_entity_poly.type
_entity_poly.pdbx_seq_one_letter_code
_entity_poly.pdbx_strand_id
1 'polypeptide(L)'
;MEIILMVVLLAITLAFGWAATKLGMAKVVGQLIAGVVVGPALLHWVEPSHLMHIVSEFGVLLLMVNAGLETDARQLRDNFKAANFTALMGVIAPLVVFPVIALVFGYEWQIALFWGVVFAATSISITISVLGEQGKLGTQMGAVILGAAVLDDIMALLLVTAYSLFIGGSGLGLNTIMPIIAFAFGVLLRQSSRSDKILHASEMFGQWTVFPIFFGSIGLNVVFHDLSKTWIAMVVLTVFAVATKYYGAGIGARMAGLDKHTGNAIGAGMVSRGEMALVIAQIGATGGILSGKVFGEIVVVIIASTLIAPLMMRPLIKKVQ
;
A
#
# COMPACT_ATOMS: atom_id res chain seq x y z
N MET A 1 -27.82 -10.33 -11.69
CA MET A 1 -27.75 -9.90 -10.28
C MET A 1 -26.35 -9.34 -9.94
N GLU A 2 -25.26 -10.05 -10.27
CA GLU A 2 -23.88 -9.59 -10.00
C GLU A 2 -23.57 -8.18 -10.53
N ILE A 3 -23.99 -7.85 -11.75
CA ILE A 3 -23.78 -6.51 -12.34
C ILE A 3 -24.44 -5.41 -11.49
N ILE A 4 -25.66 -5.67 -10.97
CA ILE A 4 -26.38 -4.69 -10.14
C ILE A 4 -25.61 -4.46 -8.83
N LEU A 5 -25.19 -5.53 -8.17
CA LEU A 5 -24.39 -5.45 -6.94
C LEU A 5 -23.07 -4.71 -7.18
N MET A 6 -22.41 -4.94 -8.32
CA MET A 6 -21.19 -4.25 -8.71
C MET A 6 -21.42 -2.76 -8.97
N VAL A 7 -22.52 -2.39 -9.61
CA VAL A 7 -22.90 -0.98 -9.82
C VAL A 7 -23.21 -0.29 -8.50
N VAL A 8 -23.91 -0.96 -7.59
CA VAL A 8 -24.17 -0.46 -6.22
C VAL A 8 -22.87 -0.24 -5.46
N LEU A 9 -21.96 -1.22 -5.50
CA LEU A 9 -20.64 -1.11 -4.90
C LEU A 9 -19.86 0.08 -5.48
N LEU A 10 -19.82 0.21 -6.81
CA LEU A 10 -19.15 1.31 -7.51
C LEU A 10 -19.70 2.67 -7.07
N ALA A 11 -21.02 2.83 -7.02
CA ALA A 11 -21.65 4.09 -6.63
C ALA A 11 -21.29 4.48 -5.18
N ILE A 12 -21.36 3.52 -4.25
CA ILE A 12 -21.10 3.79 -2.83
C ILE A 12 -19.61 4.03 -2.57
N THR A 13 -18.72 3.27 -3.22
CA THR A 13 -17.27 3.47 -3.11
C THR A 13 -16.83 4.80 -3.70
N LEU A 14 -17.44 5.27 -4.80
CA LEU A 14 -17.22 6.62 -5.32
C LEU A 14 -17.67 7.69 -4.33
N ALA A 15 -18.85 7.53 -3.72
CA ALA A 15 -19.38 8.48 -2.74
C ALA A 15 -18.49 8.57 -1.48
N PHE A 16 -18.10 7.44 -0.91
CA PHE A 16 -17.21 7.42 0.26
C PHE A 16 -15.81 7.89 -0.08
N GLY A 17 -15.28 7.54 -1.26
CA GLY A 17 -13.99 8.05 -1.72
C GLY A 17 -13.99 9.58 -1.83
N TRP A 18 -15.06 10.17 -2.35
CA TRP A 18 -15.24 11.63 -2.39
C TRP A 18 -15.42 12.25 -1.00
N ALA A 19 -16.15 11.58 -0.09
CA ALA A 19 -16.27 12.05 1.29
C ALA A 19 -14.93 12.03 2.02
N ALA A 20 -14.11 10.99 1.81
CA ALA A 20 -12.78 10.88 2.39
C ALA A 20 -11.85 12.01 1.94
N THR A 21 -11.85 12.37 0.66
CA THR A 21 -11.02 13.49 0.17
C THR A 21 -11.48 14.83 0.76
N LYS A 22 -12.78 15.03 0.95
CA LYS A 22 -13.31 16.21 1.66
C LYS A 22 -12.86 16.30 3.13
N LEU A 23 -12.63 15.16 3.77
CA LEU A 23 -12.09 15.07 5.13
C LEU A 23 -10.55 15.14 5.18
N GLY A 24 -9.88 15.33 4.04
CA GLY A 24 -8.41 15.37 3.95
C GLY A 24 -7.75 13.99 4.08
N MET A 25 -8.50 12.91 3.82
CA MET A 25 -8.03 11.53 3.80
C MET A 25 -7.82 11.06 2.35
N ALA A 26 -7.08 9.96 2.18
CA ALA A 26 -6.92 9.32 0.88
C ALA A 26 -8.24 8.74 0.36
N LYS A 27 -8.51 8.91 -0.93
CA LYS A 27 -9.70 8.36 -1.60
C LYS A 27 -9.86 6.85 -1.37
N VAL A 28 -8.74 6.12 -1.42
CA VAL A 28 -8.64 4.67 -1.22
C VAL A 28 -9.20 4.24 0.14
N VAL A 29 -8.94 5.01 1.20
CA VAL A 29 -9.46 4.71 2.54
C VAL A 29 -10.99 4.77 2.55
N GLY A 30 -11.58 5.80 1.94
CA GLY A 30 -13.03 5.89 1.80
C GLY A 30 -13.62 4.71 1.01
N GLN A 31 -12.97 4.31 -0.07
CA GLN A 31 -13.42 3.17 -0.90
C GLN A 31 -13.37 1.84 -0.15
N LEU A 32 -12.30 1.60 0.63
CA LEU A 32 -12.21 0.41 1.50
C LEU A 32 -13.30 0.40 2.57
N ILE A 33 -13.49 1.53 3.26
CA ILE A 33 -14.54 1.67 4.29
C ILE A 33 -15.92 1.43 3.68
N ALA A 34 -16.19 1.95 2.47
CA ALA A 34 -17.43 1.66 1.76
C ALA A 34 -17.66 0.16 1.59
N GLY A 35 -16.65 -0.58 1.14
CA GLY A 35 -16.70 -2.03 1.02
C GLY A 35 -17.02 -2.73 2.34
N VAL A 36 -16.34 -2.35 3.43
CA VAL A 36 -16.61 -2.91 4.77
C VAL A 36 -18.05 -2.62 5.23
N VAL A 37 -18.53 -1.40 4.98
CA VAL A 37 -19.88 -0.96 5.39
C VAL A 37 -20.97 -1.69 4.63
N VAL A 38 -20.88 -1.77 3.30
CA VAL A 38 -21.92 -2.40 2.48
C VAL A 38 -21.83 -3.92 2.44
N GLY A 39 -20.66 -4.45 2.82
CA GLY A 39 -20.34 -5.86 2.74
C GLY A 39 -20.92 -6.72 3.86
N PRO A 40 -20.58 -8.02 3.85
CA PRO A 40 -20.98 -9.03 4.85
C PRO A 40 -20.41 -8.80 6.26
N ALA A 41 -19.76 -7.67 6.50
CA ALA A 41 -19.27 -7.29 7.82
C ALA A 41 -20.31 -6.49 8.59
N LEU A 42 -21.10 -5.65 7.90
CA LEU A 42 -22.01 -4.67 8.51
C LEU A 42 -23.41 -4.73 7.93
N LEU A 43 -23.64 -4.14 6.75
CA LEU A 43 -24.99 -4.01 6.19
C LEU A 43 -25.44 -5.23 5.38
N HIS A 44 -24.50 -6.02 4.86
CA HIS A 44 -24.75 -7.20 4.03
C HIS A 44 -25.61 -6.89 2.80
N TRP A 45 -25.46 -5.70 2.23
CA TRP A 45 -26.18 -5.29 1.01
C TRP A 45 -25.51 -5.80 -0.26
N VAL A 46 -24.20 -6.00 -0.20
CA VAL A 46 -23.37 -6.44 -1.32
C VAL A 46 -22.55 -7.63 -0.85
N GLU A 47 -22.64 -8.74 -1.57
CA GLU A 47 -21.80 -9.91 -1.36
C GLU A 47 -20.67 -9.95 -2.40
N PRO A 48 -19.48 -10.48 -2.05
CA PRO A 48 -18.43 -10.77 -3.02
C PRO A 48 -18.98 -11.63 -4.18
N SER A 49 -18.66 -11.26 -5.42
CA SER A 49 -19.09 -11.99 -6.62
C SER A 49 -17.91 -12.28 -7.54
N HIS A 50 -18.10 -13.25 -8.45
CA HIS A 50 -17.04 -13.64 -9.39
C HIS A 50 -16.64 -12.48 -10.31
N LEU A 51 -17.62 -11.71 -10.80
CA LEU A 51 -17.35 -10.54 -11.63
C LEU A 51 -16.52 -9.48 -10.88
N MET A 52 -16.83 -9.20 -9.61
CA MET A 52 -16.04 -8.26 -8.79
C MET A 52 -14.61 -8.76 -8.59
N HIS A 53 -14.42 -10.09 -8.44
CA HIS A 53 -13.08 -10.68 -8.34
C HIS A 53 -12.26 -10.44 -9.61
N ILE A 54 -12.82 -10.70 -10.80
CA ILE A 54 -12.13 -10.46 -12.08
C ILE A 54 -11.75 -8.99 -12.24
N VAL A 55 -12.69 -8.07 -11.94
CA VAL A 55 -12.41 -6.63 -12.03
C VAL A 55 -11.36 -6.20 -11.01
N SER A 56 -11.37 -6.81 -9.82
CA SER A 56 -10.37 -6.59 -8.77
C SER A 56 -8.97 -7.05 -9.20
N GLU A 57 -8.85 -8.24 -9.81
CA GLU A 57 -7.59 -8.72 -10.37
C GLU A 57 -7.06 -7.79 -11.47
N PHE A 58 -7.94 -7.34 -12.37
CA PHE A 58 -7.57 -6.35 -13.37
C PHE A 58 -7.16 -5.00 -12.73
N GLY A 59 -7.81 -4.60 -11.64
CA GLY A 59 -7.45 -3.43 -10.84
C GLY A 59 -6.05 -3.51 -10.26
N VAL A 60 -5.65 -4.68 -9.74
CA VAL A 60 -4.28 -4.94 -9.29
C VAL A 60 -3.29 -4.69 -10.43
N LEU A 61 -3.55 -5.26 -11.61
CA LEU A 61 -2.65 -5.09 -12.77
C LEU A 61 -2.55 -3.63 -13.20
N LEU A 62 -3.68 -2.93 -13.29
CA LEU A 62 -3.71 -1.52 -13.67
C LEU A 62 -2.97 -0.65 -12.65
N LEU A 63 -3.12 -0.91 -11.35
CA LEU A 63 -2.36 -0.24 -10.29
C LEU A 63 -0.86 -0.50 -10.43
N MET A 64 -0.44 -1.72 -10.74
CA MET A 64 0.97 -2.03 -10.94
C MET A 64 1.56 -1.33 -12.17
N VAL A 65 0.84 -1.28 -13.29
CA VAL A 65 1.28 -0.50 -14.46
C VAL A 65 1.43 0.98 -14.08
N ASN A 66 0.47 1.55 -13.34
CA ASN A 66 0.53 2.94 -12.91
C ASN A 66 1.72 3.19 -11.97
N ALA A 67 1.95 2.32 -10.98
CA ALA A 67 3.12 2.41 -10.10
C ALA A 67 4.45 2.35 -10.89
N GLY A 68 4.53 1.50 -11.92
CA GLY A 68 5.67 1.46 -12.82
C GLY A 68 5.83 2.75 -13.64
N LEU A 69 4.72 3.33 -14.12
CA LEU A 69 4.71 4.60 -14.85
C LEU A 69 5.05 5.81 -13.97
N GLU A 70 4.72 5.78 -12.69
CA GLU A 70 5.07 6.81 -11.70
C GLU A 70 6.56 6.83 -11.38
N THR A 71 7.29 5.76 -11.72
CA THR A 71 8.73 5.63 -11.42
C THR A 71 9.54 6.71 -12.14
N ASP A 72 9.98 7.73 -11.41
CA ASP A 72 10.85 8.77 -11.95
C ASP A 72 12.34 8.44 -11.75
N ALA A 73 12.96 7.89 -12.79
CA ALA A 73 14.38 7.54 -12.79
C ALA A 73 15.31 8.77 -12.58
N ARG A 74 14.84 10.00 -12.85
CA ARG A 74 15.63 11.22 -12.61
C ARG A 74 15.65 11.57 -11.13
N GLN A 75 14.53 11.44 -10.43
CA GLN A 75 14.44 11.68 -8.98
C GLN A 75 15.30 10.70 -8.18
N LEU A 76 15.44 9.46 -8.65
CA LEU A 76 16.38 8.49 -8.07
C LEU A 76 17.84 8.92 -8.16
N ARG A 77 18.23 9.65 -9.21
CA ARG A 77 19.65 9.88 -9.52
C ARG A 77 20.32 10.91 -8.60
N ASP A 78 19.61 11.99 -8.28
CA ASP A 78 20.22 13.14 -7.60
C ASP A 78 20.36 12.92 -6.08
N ASN A 79 19.61 11.97 -5.49
CA ASN A 79 19.71 11.62 -4.07
C ASN A 79 19.80 10.10 -3.83
N PHE A 80 20.38 9.36 -4.79
CA PHE A 80 20.38 7.89 -4.80
C PHE A 80 20.85 7.26 -3.48
N LYS A 81 21.94 7.77 -2.90
CA LYS A 81 22.47 7.23 -1.63
C LYS A 81 21.44 7.34 -0.51
N ALA A 82 20.87 8.52 -0.31
CA ALA A 82 19.87 8.75 0.73
C ALA A 82 18.58 7.97 0.49
N ALA A 83 18.09 7.93 -0.75
CA ALA A 83 16.93 7.12 -1.12
C ALA A 83 17.17 5.62 -0.85
N ASN A 84 18.34 5.09 -1.23
CA ASN A 84 18.67 3.68 -1.06
C ASN A 84 18.81 3.27 0.41
N PHE A 85 19.50 4.04 1.25
CA PHE A 85 19.58 3.73 2.69
C PHE A 85 18.21 3.84 3.36
N THR A 86 17.41 4.85 2.98
CA THR A 86 16.04 5.04 3.47
C THR A 86 15.17 3.83 3.13
N ALA A 87 15.17 3.40 1.87
CA ALA A 87 14.39 2.26 1.42
C ALA A 87 14.84 0.95 2.10
N LEU A 88 16.15 0.67 2.06
CA LEU A 88 16.71 -0.55 2.64
C LEU A 88 16.38 -0.70 4.13
N MET A 89 16.60 0.34 4.93
CA MET A 89 16.26 0.31 6.36
C MET A 89 14.74 0.31 6.59
N GLY A 90 13.99 0.99 5.71
CA GLY A 90 12.53 0.98 5.70
C GLY A 90 11.91 -0.37 5.36
N VAL A 91 12.63 -1.26 4.66
CA VAL A 91 12.22 -2.63 4.33
C VAL A 91 12.71 -3.64 5.36
N ILE A 92 13.98 -3.54 5.78
CA ILE A 92 14.56 -4.46 6.78
C ILE A 92 13.83 -4.37 8.11
N ALA A 93 13.50 -3.15 8.58
CA ALA A 93 12.84 -2.97 9.87
C ALA A 93 11.50 -3.75 9.98
N PRO A 94 10.53 -3.59 9.05
CA PRO A 94 9.31 -4.40 9.08
C PRO A 94 9.57 -5.88 8.83
N LEU A 95 10.50 -6.26 7.95
CA LEU A 95 10.85 -7.66 7.70
C LEU A 95 11.38 -8.40 8.93
N VAL A 96 12.02 -7.71 9.88
CA VAL A 96 12.51 -8.32 11.11
C VAL A 96 11.45 -8.27 12.20
N VAL A 97 10.78 -7.14 12.36
CA VAL A 97 9.90 -6.89 13.52
C VAL A 97 8.56 -7.59 13.37
N PHE A 98 7.93 -7.57 12.18
CA PHE A 98 6.61 -8.18 12.01
C PHE A 98 6.60 -9.70 12.18
N PRO A 99 7.58 -10.46 11.66
CA PRO A 99 7.59 -11.90 11.90
C PRO A 99 7.73 -12.24 13.38
N VAL A 100 8.57 -11.51 14.12
CA VAL A 100 8.72 -11.71 15.58
C VAL A 100 7.38 -11.46 16.29
N ILE A 101 6.71 -10.35 15.97
CA ILE A 101 5.42 -10.00 16.57
C ILE A 101 4.36 -11.06 16.23
N ALA A 102 4.26 -11.44 14.96
CA ALA A 102 3.30 -12.43 14.50
C ALA A 102 3.51 -13.79 15.19
N LEU A 103 4.75 -14.24 15.35
CA LEU A 103 5.07 -15.46 16.10
C LEU A 103 4.67 -15.35 17.58
N VAL A 104 4.88 -14.20 18.22
CA VAL A 104 4.45 -13.94 19.61
C VAL A 104 2.93 -14.02 19.76
N PHE A 105 2.18 -13.56 18.76
CA PHE A 105 0.72 -13.70 18.71
C PHE A 105 0.24 -15.10 18.29
N GLY A 106 1.16 -16.04 18.03
CA GLY A 106 0.84 -17.43 17.73
C GLY A 106 0.49 -17.71 16.27
N TYR A 107 0.79 -16.78 15.35
CA TYR A 107 0.66 -17.05 13.91
C TYR A 107 1.77 -17.99 13.43
N GLU A 108 1.47 -18.77 12.40
CA GLU A 108 2.45 -19.65 11.75
C GLU A 108 3.59 -18.85 11.10
N TRP A 109 4.77 -19.46 11.00
CA TRP A 109 5.98 -18.77 10.53
C TRP A 109 5.85 -18.26 9.08
N GLN A 110 5.09 -18.95 8.23
CA GLN A 110 4.80 -18.53 6.86
C GLN A 110 4.04 -17.19 6.87
N ILE A 111 2.93 -17.14 7.62
CA ILE A 111 2.11 -15.94 7.78
C ILE A 111 2.92 -14.82 8.42
N ALA A 112 3.73 -15.14 9.44
CA ALA A 112 4.59 -14.20 10.13
C ALA A 112 5.59 -13.52 9.19
N LEU A 113 6.28 -14.30 8.35
CA LEU A 113 7.18 -13.76 7.32
C LEU A 113 6.43 -12.93 6.30
N PHE A 114 5.24 -13.37 5.87
CA PHE A 114 4.42 -12.64 4.91
C PHE A 114 3.97 -11.27 5.43
N TRP A 115 3.68 -11.15 6.73
CA TRP A 115 3.40 -9.85 7.36
C TRP A 115 4.56 -8.88 7.20
N GLY A 116 5.80 -9.35 7.40
CA GLY A 116 6.99 -8.55 7.13
C GLY A 116 7.04 -8.00 5.71
N VAL A 117 6.66 -8.82 4.73
CA VAL A 117 6.62 -8.41 3.31
C VAL A 117 5.51 -7.39 3.05
N VAL A 118 4.30 -7.62 3.55
CA VAL A 118 3.15 -6.72 3.36
C VAL A 118 3.45 -5.33 3.96
N PHE A 119 3.92 -5.29 5.21
CA PHE A 119 4.14 -4.03 5.92
C PHE A 119 5.46 -3.34 5.55
N ALA A 120 6.29 -3.97 4.72
CA ALA A 120 7.43 -3.34 4.06
C ALA A 120 7.02 -2.47 2.85
N ALA A 121 5.82 -2.62 2.29
CA ALA A 121 5.37 -1.75 1.20
C ALA A 121 4.90 -0.37 1.70
N THR A 122 5.23 0.66 0.93
CA THR A 122 4.88 2.08 1.19
C THR A 122 3.90 2.56 0.11
N SER A 123 3.28 3.74 0.26
CA SER A 123 2.46 4.37 -0.80
C SER A 123 2.95 5.78 -1.13
N ILE A 124 3.15 6.01 -2.43
CA ILE A 124 3.63 7.27 -3.00
C ILE A 124 2.53 8.34 -3.03
N SER A 125 1.29 7.97 -3.38
CA SER A 125 0.23 8.93 -3.74
C SER A 125 -0.20 9.84 -2.57
N ILE A 126 -0.28 9.30 -1.36
CA ILE A 126 -0.59 10.08 -0.15
C ILE A 126 0.54 11.05 0.16
N THR A 127 1.76 10.56 0.02
CA THR A 127 2.95 11.32 0.32
C THR A 127 3.16 12.47 -0.67
N ILE A 128 2.92 12.24 -1.96
CA ILE A 128 2.87 13.30 -2.99
C ILE A 128 1.83 14.35 -2.62
N SER A 129 0.62 13.92 -2.25
CA SER A 129 -0.47 14.84 -1.91
C SER A 129 -0.09 15.75 -0.74
N VAL A 130 0.44 15.18 0.35
CA VAL A 130 0.84 15.94 1.54
C VAL A 130 2.06 16.84 1.27
N LEU A 131 3.05 16.36 0.51
CA LEU A 131 4.20 17.18 0.11
C LEU A 131 3.79 18.32 -0.82
N GLY A 132 2.85 18.09 -1.73
CA GLY A 132 2.29 19.07 -2.64
C GLY A 132 1.50 20.15 -1.92
N GLU A 133 0.62 19.77 -0.99
CA GLU A 133 -0.11 20.69 -0.10
C GLU A 133 0.82 21.63 0.67
N GLN A 134 2.03 21.16 1.01
CA GLN A 134 3.03 21.94 1.75
C GLN A 134 4.07 22.61 0.85
N GLY A 135 3.98 22.46 -0.47
CA GLY A 135 4.94 23.03 -1.42
C GLY A 135 6.36 22.44 -1.33
N LYS A 136 6.50 21.21 -0.80
CA LYS A 136 7.80 20.56 -0.52
C LYS A 136 8.19 19.47 -1.51
N LEU A 137 7.44 19.26 -2.60
CA LEU A 137 7.74 18.24 -3.62
C LEU A 137 9.12 18.41 -4.26
N GLY A 138 9.52 19.64 -4.57
CA GLY A 138 10.82 19.94 -5.21
C GLY A 138 12.01 20.00 -4.26
N THR A 139 11.85 19.63 -2.98
CA THR A 139 12.94 19.67 -1.99
C THR A 139 13.76 18.39 -1.99
N GLN A 140 14.96 18.43 -1.42
CA GLN A 140 15.79 17.25 -1.23
C GLN A 140 15.05 16.14 -0.46
N MET A 141 14.35 16.52 0.62
CA MET A 141 13.50 15.61 1.39
C MET A 141 12.43 14.97 0.51
N GLY A 142 11.71 15.77 -0.30
CA GLY A 142 10.70 15.26 -1.23
C GLY A 142 11.29 14.24 -2.21
N ALA A 143 12.42 14.57 -2.85
CA ALA A 143 13.11 13.68 -3.76
C ALA A 143 13.58 12.37 -3.09
N VAL A 144 14.08 12.43 -1.86
CA VAL A 144 14.49 11.23 -1.11
C VAL A 144 13.29 10.35 -0.78
N ILE A 145 12.17 10.92 -0.33
CA ILE A 145 10.97 10.15 0.00
C ILE A 145 10.43 9.46 -1.26
N LEU A 146 10.29 10.20 -2.36
CA LEU A 146 9.74 9.66 -3.61
C LEU A 146 10.67 8.58 -4.21
N GLY A 147 11.98 8.84 -4.24
CA GLY A 147 12.97 7.87 -4.70
C GLY A 147 13.02 6.61 -3.82
N ALA A 148 12.94 6.77 -2.50
CA ALA A 148 12.91 5.63 -1.57
C ALA A 148 11.62 4.80 -1.72
N ALA A 149 10.48 5.44 -1.95
CA ALA A 149 9.21 4.75 -2.14
C ALA A 149 9.20 3.88 -3.41
N VAL A 150 9.78 4.35 -4.51
CA VAL A 150 9.96 3.53 -5.72
C VAL A 150 10.85 2.31 -5.44
N LEU A 151 11.98 2.52 -4.73
CA LEU A 151 12.88 1.43 -4.36
C LEU A 151 12.18 0.42 -3.44
N ASP A 152 11.39 0.89 -2.48
CA ASP A 152 10.56 0.08 -1.59
C ASP A 152 9.60 -0.81 -2.39
N ASP A 153 8.90 -0.27 -3.39
CA ASP A 153 7.95 -1.03 -4.21
C ASP A 153 8.63 -2.14 -5.01
N ILE A 154 9.79 -1.84 -5.61
CA ILE A 154 10.62 -2.83 -6.30
C ILE A 154 11.06 -3.92 -5.31
N MET A 155 11.60 -3.53 -4.15
CA MET A 155 12.04 -4.47 -3.11
C MET A 155 10.87 -5.33 -2.61
N ALA A 156 9.69 -4.74 -2.38
CA ALA A 156 8.51 -5.44 -1.91
C ALA A 156 8.04 -6.49 -2.93
N LEU A 157 8.00 -6.15 -4.22
CA LEU A 157 7.68 -7.12 -5.28
C LEU A 157 8.72 -8.25 -5.35
N LEU A 158 10.00 -7.95 -5.23
CA LEU A 158 11.05 -8.98 -5.18
C LEU A 158 10.88 -9.89 -3.95
N LEU A 159 10.53 -9.33 -2.80
CA LEU A 159 10.30 -10.09 -1.57
C LEU A 159 9.06 -10.98 -1.66
N VAL A 160 7.97 -10.51 -2.24
CA VAL A 160 6.77 -11.35 -2.51
C VAL A 160 7.12 -12.50 -3.45
N THR A 161 7.93 -12.23 -4.46
CA THR A 161 8.39 -13.25 -5.41
C THR A 161 9.25 -14.29 -4.72
N ALA A 162 10.24 -13.85 -3.95
CA ALA A 162 11.13 -14.73 -3.18
C ALA A 162 10.32 -15.57 -2.18
N TYR A 163 9.39 -14.95 -1.46
CA TYR A 163 8.49 -15.65 -0.55
C TYR A 163 7.68 -16.73 -1.29
N SER A 164 7.07 -16.39 -2.42
CA SER A 164 6.25 -17.34 -3.19
C SER A 164 7.06 -18.51 -3.75
N LEU A 165 8.31 -18.27 -4.16
CA LEU A 165 9.24 -19.28 -4.67
C LEU A 165 9.75 -20.24 -3.60
N PHE A 166 10.16 -19.72 -2.45
CA PHE A 166 10.91 -20.49 -1.46
C PHE A 166 10.06 -20.97 -0.27
N ILE A 167 8.95 -20.30 0.03
CA ILE A 167 8.13 -20.54 1.22
C ILE A 167 6.70 -20.93 0.86
N GLY A 168 6.09 -20.23 -0.11
CA GLY A 168 4.66 -20.36 -0.43
C GLY A 168 4.22 -21.75 -0.91
N GLY A 169 5.14 -22.62 -1.34
CA GLY A 169 4.87 -24.01 -1.71
C GLY A 169 4.03 -24.20 -2.99
N SER A 170 3.39 -23.15 -3.49
CA SER A 170 2.54 -23.13 -4.69
C SER A 170 3.30 -22.90 -6.00
N GLY A 171 4.60 -22.62 -5.93
CA GLY A 171 5.37 -22.12 -7.07
C GLY A 171 4.92 -20.71 -7.49
N LEU A 172 5.43 -20.24 -8.64
CA LEU A 172 5.03 -18.95 -9.21
C LEU A 172 3.71 -19.10 -9.97
N GLY A 173 2.59 -18.90 -9.29
CA GLY A 173 1.29 -18.78 -9.93
C GLY A 173 1.19 -17.52 -10.81
N LEU A 174 0.34 -17.56 -11.84
CA LEU A 174 0.08 -16.41 -12.71
C LEU A 174 -0.34 -15.17 -11.91
N ASN A 175 -1.10 -15.37 -10.83
CA ASN A 175 -1.58 -14.31 -9.94
C ASN A 175 -0.45 -13.54 -9.24
N THR A 176 0.70 -14.17 -9.02
CA THR A 176 1.89 -13.54 -8.42
C THR A 176 2.78 -12.89 -9.48
N ILE A 177 2.94 -13.53 -10.63
CA ILE A 177 3.83 -13.03 -11.70
C ILE A 177 3.21 -11.83 -12.42
N MET A 178 1.91 -11.84 -12.72
CA MET A 178 1.27 -10.82 -13.54
C MET A 178 1.41 -9.40 -12.98
N PRO A 179 1.23 -9.14 -11.67
CA PRO A 179 1.49 -7.83 -11.07
C PRO A 179 2.93 -7.34 -11.30
N ILE A 180 3.91 -8.23 -11.25
CA ILE A 180 5.33 -7.88 -11.47
C ILE A 180 5.58 -7.53 -12.94
N ILE A 181 5.04 -8.33 -13.86
CA ILE A 181 5.12 -8.04 -15.30
C ILE A 181 4.43 -6.70 -15.61
N ALA A 182 3.27 -6.45 -15.02
CA ALA A 182 2.55 -5.18 -15.14
C ALA A 182 3.39 -3.99 -14.64
N PHE A 183 4.04 -4.13 -13.47
CA PHE A 183 4.95 -3.11 -12.94
C PHE A 183 6.15 -2.88 -13.87
N ALA A 184 6.83 -3.94 -14.27
CA ALA A 184 7.97 -3.86 -15.19
C ALA A 184 7.57 -3.22 -16.53
N PHE A 185 6.39 -3.56 -17.05
CA PHE A 185 5.83 -2.94 -18.24
C PHE A 185 5.58 -1.44 -18.04
N GLY A 186 5.03 -1.03 -16.89
CA GLY A 186 4.89 0.38 -16.52
C GLY A 186 6.22 1.13 -16.52
N VAL A 187 7.26 0.54 -15.92
CA VAL A 187 8.63 1.11 -15.89
C VAL A 187 9.22 1.24 -17.30
N LEU A 188 8.98 0.27 -18.18
CA LEU A 188 9.40 0.36 -19.59
C LEU A 188 8.63 1.47 -20.33
N LEU A 189 7.31 1.56 -20.14
CA LEU A 189 6.49 2.60 -20.75
C LEU A 189 6.88 4.01 -20.27
N ARG A 190 7.41 4.13 -19.05
CA ARG A 190 7.88 5.41 -18.50
C ARG A 190 8.98 6.06 -19.35
N GLN A 191 9.77 5.28 -20.08
CA GLN A 191 10.80 5.81 -20.98
C GLN A 191 10.22 6.48 -22.24
N SER A 192 8.94 6.27 -22.54
CA SER A 192 8.26 6.90 -23.66
C SER A 192 7.94 8.37 -23.41
N SER A 193 7.99 9.19 -24.46
CA SER A 193 7.59 10.61 -24.44
C SER A 193 6.11 10.82 -24.12
N ARG A 194 5.29 9.76 -24.20
CA ARG A 194 3.85 9.80 -23.90
C ARG A 194 3.51 9.23 -22.52
N SER A 195 4.50 8.87 -21.70
CA SER A 195 4.28 8.20 -20.41
C SER A 195 3.33 8.96 -19.49
N ASP A 196 3.48 10.27 -19.33
CA ASP A 196 2.59 11.08 -18.48
C ASP A 196 1.14 11.07 -18.98
N LYS A 197 0.93 11.08 -20.31
CA LYS A 197 -0.42 10.99 -20.90
C LYS A 197 -1.05 9.62 -20.68
N ILE A 198 -0.25 8.55 -20.79
CA ILE A 198 -0.70 7.18 -20.55
C ILE A 198 -1.06 7.01 -19.07
N LEU A 199 -0.21 7.50 -18.16
CA LEU A 199 -0.47 7.48 -16.72
C LEU A 199 -1.78 8.20 -16.41
N HIS A 200 -1.95 9.45 -16.83
CA HIS A 200 -3.18 10.19 -16.58
C HIS A 200 -4.43 9.54 -17.18
N ALA A 201 -4.34 8.98 -18.38
CA ALA A 201 -5.46 8.27 -18.99
C ALA A 201 -5.82 7.00 -18.19
N SER A 202 -4.81 6.23 -17.79
CA SER A 202 -4.95 5.02 -16.99
C SER A 202 -5.51 5.32 -15.59
N GLU A 203 -4.98 6.33 -14.92
CA GLU A 203 -5.48 6.84 -13.63
C GLU A 203 -6.92 7.30 -13.74
N MET A 204 -7.26 8.11 -14.75
CA MET A 204 -8.63 8.59 -14.94
C MET A 204 -9.59 7.42 -15.12
N PHE A 205 -9.26 6.49 -16.02
CA PHE A 205 -10.07 5.30 -16.24
C PHE A 205 -10.21 4.46 -14.95
N GLY A 206 -9.09 4.16 -14.29
CA GLY A 206 -9.06 3.38 -13.06
C GLY A 206 -9.85 4.04 -11.93
N GLN A 207 -9.67 5.33 -11.68
CA GLN A 207 -10.31 6.06 -10.57
C GLN A 207 -11.83 6.15 -10.67
N TRP A 208 -12.39 6.12 -11.89
CA TRP A 208 -13.83 6.19 -12.13
C TRP A 208 -14.50 4.84 -12.25
N THR A 209 -13.75 3.77 -12.54
CA THR A 209 -14.32 2.44 -12.81
C THR A 209 -13.66 1.34 -11.98
N VAL A 210 -12.41 1.01 -12.27
CA VAL A 210 -11.74 -0.19 -11.75
C VAL A 210 -11.34 -0.09 -10.29
N PHE A 211 -10.67 1.00 -9.88
CA PHE A 211 -10.14 1.16 -8.52
C PHE A 211 -11.21 1.19 -7.44
N PRO A 212 -12.35 1.90 -7.59
CA PRO A 212 -13.43 1.82 -6.62
C PRO A 212 -13.95 0.38 -6.43
N ILE A 213 -14.05 -0.40 -7.50
CA ILE A 213 -14.49 -1.81 -7.43
C ILE A 213 -13.40 -2.67 -6.76
N PHE A 214 -12.13 -2.48 -7.11
CA PHE A 214 -10.99 -3.17 -6.48
C PHE A 214 -10.95 -2.94 -4.96
N PHE A 215 -10.90 -1.68 -4.52
CA PHE A 215 -10.83 -1.35 -3.09
C PHE A 215 -12.13 -1.70 -2.36
N GLY A 216 -13.29 -1.50 -2.99
CA GLY A 216 -14.57 -1.94 -2.45
C GLY A 216 -14.60 -3.45 -2.23
N SER A 217 -14.15 -4.23 -3.21
CA SER A 217 -14.08 -5.69 -3.14
C SER A 217 -13.16 -6.17 -2.02
N ILE A 218 -12.00 -5.53 -1.83
CA ILE A 218 -11.14 -5.80 -0.66
C ILE A 218 -11.91 -5.58 0.65
N GLY A 219 -12.65 -4.46 0.75
CA GLY A 219 -13.47 -4.16 1.92
C GLY A 219 -14.60 -5.19 2.16
N LEU A 220 -15.23 -5.71 1.10
CA LEU A 220 -16.26 -6.76 1.20
C LEU A 220 -15.72 -8.06 1.82
N ASN A 221 -14.43 -8.33 1.67
CA ASN A 221 -13.80 -9.55 2.19
C ASN A 221 -13.39 -9.44 3.67
N VAL A 222 -13.58 -8.27 4.31
CA VAL A 222 -13.31 -8.10 5.74
C VAL A 222 -14.49 -8.65 6.54
N VAL A 223 -14.24 -9.59 7.45
CA VAL A 223 -15.30 -10.23 8.27
C VAL A 223 -15.05 -9.96 9.76
N PHE A 224 -16.02 -9.37 10.47
CA PHE A 224 -15.89 -8.97 11.89
C PHE A 224 -16.02 -10.08 12.92
N HIS A 225 -16.39 -11.30 12.51
CA HIS A 225 -16.79 -12.36 13.43
C HIS A 225 -15.68 -12.81 14.41
N ASP A 226 -14.41 -12.48 14.16
CA ASP A 226 -13.27 -12.72 15.07
C ASP A 226 -12.39 -11.50 15.36
N LEU A 227 -12.60 -10.37 14.65
CA LEU A 227 -11.81 -9.14 14.81
C LEU A 227 -11.94 -8.55 16.23
N SER A 228 -13.08 -8.77 16.89
CA SER A 228 -13.31 -8.33 18.28
C SER A 228 -12.43 -9.02 19.30
N LYS A 229 -11.83 -10.18 18.98
CA LYS A 229 -10.86 -10.87 19.85
C LYS A 229 -9.42 -10.53 19.49
N THR A 230 -9.15 -10.17 18.25
CA THR A 230 -7.80 -9.81 17.75
C THR A 230 -7.53 -8.31 17.71
N TRP A 231 -8.44 -7.48 18.22
CA TRP A 231 -8.29 -6.01 18.24
C TRP A 231 -7.00 -5.53 18.91
N ILE A 232 -6.56 -6.18 19.99
CA ILE A 232 -5.29 -5.85 20.66
C ILE A 232 -4.13 -6.10 19.70
N ALA A 233 -4.12 -7.25 19.02
CA ALA A 233 -3.09 -7.56 18.03
C ALA A 233 -3.08 -6.52 16.90
N MET A 234 -4.25 -6.13 16.37
CA MET A 234 -4.34 -5.10 15.34
C MET A 234 -3.80 -3.74 15.78
N VAL A 235 -4.15 -3.29 16.99
CA VAL A 235 -3.63 -2.01 17.53
C VAL A 235 -2.11 -2.09 17.68
N VAL A 236 -1.59 -3.18 18.25
CA VAL A 236 -0.15 -3.40 18.39
C VAL A 236 0.52 -3.40 17.01
N LEU A 237 -0.05 -4.11 16.04
CA LEU A 237 0.46 -4.16 14.67
C LEU A 237 0.43 -2.80 13.99
N THR A 238 -0.60 -1.99 14.17
CA THR A 238 -0.63 -0.61 13.65
C THR A 238 0.47 0.24 14.27
N VAL A 239 0.68 0.15 15.58
CA VAL A 239 1.77 0.87 16.26
C VAL A 239 3.12 0.46 15.69
N PHE A 240 3.36 -0.84 15.54
CA PHE A 240 4.61 -1.35 14.98
C PHE A 240 4.74 -1.10 13.49
N ALA A 241 3.64 -1.07 12.74
CA ALA A 241 3.64 -0.60 11.37
C ALA A 241 4.20 0.82 11.37
N VAL A 242 3.52 1.76 12.03
CA VAL A 242 3.94 3.16 12.07
C VAL A 242 5.39 3.29 12.55
N ALA A 243 5.77 2.63 13.64
CA ALA A 243 7.10 2.73 14.23
C ALA A 243 8.21 2.18 13.32
N THR A 244 8.06 0.98 12.76
CA THR A 244 9.12 0.34 11.96
C THR A 244 9.43 1.14 10.70
N LYS A 245 8.40 1.67 10.02
CA LYS A 245 8.61 2.55 8.87
C LYS A 245 9.17 3.91 9.27
N TYR A 246 8.59 4.54 10.29
CA TYR A 246 9.04 5.84 10.76
C TYR A 246 10.52 5.84 11.16
N TYR A 247 10.90 4.90 12.03
CA TYR A 247 12.28 4.81 12.50
C TYR A 247 13.21 4.17 11.48
N GLY A 248 12.79 3.11 10.77
CA GLY A 248 13.60 2.44 9.76
C GLY A 248 14.03 3.40 8.66
N ALA A 249 13.06 4.01 7.97
CA ALA A 249 13.34 4.97 6.91
C ALA A 249 14.04 6.23 7.44
N GLY A 250 13.63 6.76 8.59
CA GLY A 250 14.25 7.95 9.17
C GLY A 250 15.70 7.75 9.62
N ILE A 251 16.04 6.56 10.14
CA ILE A 251 17.43 6.19 10.45
C ILE A 251 18.23 6.00 9.16
N GLY A 252 17.66 5.32 8.16
CA GLY A 252 18.30 5.17 6.85
C GLY A 252 18.66 6.51 6.20
N ALA A 253 17.74 7.48 6.25
CA ALA A 253 17.98 8.84 5.78
C ALA A 253 19.17 9.52 6.51
N ARG A 254 19.26 9.36 7.83
CA ARG A 254 20.35 9.94 8.64
C ARG A 254 21.69 9.24 8.41
N MET A 255 21.69 7.93 8.18
CA MET A 255 22.89 7.18 7.80
C MET A 255 23.50 7.69 6.49
N ALA A 256 22.67 8.28 5.62
CA ALA A 256 23.11 8.95 4.40
C ALA A 256 23.53 10.42 4.58
N GLY A 257 23.59 10.92 5.83
CA GLY A 257 24.09 12.26 6.16
C GLY A 257 23.03 13.35 6.30
N LEU A 258 21.73 13.02 6.24
CA LEU A 258 20.65 13.99 6.44
C LEU A 258 20.46 14.31 7.92
N ASP A 259 20.07 15.55 8.22
CA ASP A 259 19.86 16.00 9.59
C ASP A 259 18.65 15.31 10.26
N LYS A 260 18.55 15.46 11.58
CA LYS A 260 17.52 14.77 12.39
C LYS A 260 16.09 15.17 12.00
N HIS A 261 15.85 16.43 11.66
CA HIS A 261 14.53 16.94 11.30
C HIS A 261 14.12 16.42 9.93
N THR A 262 15.03 16.52 8.95
CA THR A 262 14.82 15.95 7.61
C THR A 262 14.60 14.45 7.67
N GLY A 263 15.43 13.71 8.40
CA GLY A 263 15.26 12.26 8.57
C GLY A 263 13.93 11.89 9.25
N ASN A 264 13.47 12.65 10.24
CA ASN A 264 12.15 12.43 10.86
C ASN A 264 11.00 12.66 9.88
N ALA A 265 11.08 13.70 9.06
CA ALA A 265 10.05 14.00 8.07
C ALA A 265 10.04 12.95 6.95
N ILE A 266 11.21 12.48 6.52
CA ILE A 266 11.35 11.35 5.59
C ILE A 266 10.72 10.09 6.18
N GLY A 267 11.07 9.75 7.43
CA GLY A 267 10.47 8.63 8.15
C GLY A 267 8.95 8.69 8.16
N ALA A 268 8.38 9.86 8.48
CA ALA A 268 6.93 10.05 8.45
C ALA A 268 6.33 9.93 7.04
N GLY A 269 7.04 10.41 6.01
CA GLY A 269 6.65 10.26 4.61
C GLY A 269 6.59 8.81 4.12
N MET A 270 7.29 7.90 4.79
CA MET A 270 7.32 6.48 4.47
C MET A 270 6.36 5.63 5.32
N VAL A 271 5.58 6.24 6.24
CA VAL A 271 4.62 5.52 7.10
C VAL A 271 3.37 5.08 6.35
N SER A 272 3.00 5.77 5.27
CA SER A 272 1.76 5.48 4.56
C SER A 272 1.78 4.07 3.95
N ARG A 273 0.77 3.27 4.26
CA ARG A 273 0.47 2.03 3.56
C ARG A 273 -0.63 2.38 2.58
N GLY A 274 -0.54 1.94 1.34
CA GLY A 274 -1.60 2.24 0.37
C GLY A 274 -1.77 1.09 -0.59
N GLU A 275 -1.88 1.43 -1.86
CA GLU A 275 -2.25 0.52 -2.92
C GLU A 275 -1.35 -0.71 -2.95
N MET A 276 -0.03 -0.52 -2.83
CA MET A 276 0.96 -1.59 -2.90
C MET A 276 0.82 -2.62 -1.78
N ALA A 277 0.62 -2.19 -0.53
CA ALA A 277 0.44 -3.12 0.60
C ALA A 277 -0.83 -3.97 0.42
N LEU A 278 -1.89 -3.39 -0.14
CA LEU A 278 -3.14 -4.09 -0.44
C LEU A 278 -2.99 -5.08 -1.60
N VAL A 279 -2.23 -4.69 -2.63
CA VAL A 279 -1.89 -5.58 -3.74
C VAL A 279 -1.12 -6.80 -3.24
N ILE A 280 -0.12 -6.61 -2.39
CA ILE A 280 0.64 -7.71 -1.82
C ILE A 280 -0.24 -8.59 -0.93
N ALA A 281 -1.08 -8.00 -0.08
CA ALA A 281 -2.05 -8.76 0.72
C ALA A 281 -3.00 -9.58 -0.17
N GLN A 282 -3.47 -9.02 -1.29
CA GLN A 282 -4.33 -9.70 -2.25
C GLN A 282 -3.61 -10.86 -2.94
N ILE A 283 -2.33 -10.70 -3.31
CA ILE A 283 -1.49 -11.78 -3.84
C ILE A 283 -1.36 -12.91 -2.81
N GLY A 284 -1.19 -12.56 -1.53
CA GLY A 284 -1.16 -13.53 -0.43
C GLY A 284 -2.48 -14.29 -0.28
N ALA A 285 -3.61 -13.59 -0.38
CA ALA A 285 -4.93 -14.21 -0.29
C ALA A 285 -5.22 -15.14 -1.47
N THR A 286 -5.00 -14.70 -2.70
CA THR A 286 -5.26 -15.51 -3.91
C THR A 286 -4.27 -16.65 -4.08
N GLY A 287 -3.05 -16.50 -3.56
CA GLY A 287 -2.04 -17.56 -3.47
C GLY A 287 -2.30 -18.59 -2.36
N GLY A 288 -3.35 -18.42 -1.55
CA GLY A 288 -3.68 -19.31 -0.43
C GLY A 288 -2.74 -19.17 0.79
N ILE A 289 -1.90 -18.14 0.81
CA ILE A 289 -0.98 -17.85 1.92
C ILE A 289 -1.73 -17.23 3.11
N LEU A 290 -2.70 -16.36 2.81
CA LEU A 290 -3.50 -15.67 3.81
C LEU A 290 -4.91 -16.25 3.86
N SER A 291 -5.33 -16.69 5.04
CA SER A 291 -6.73 -16.97 5.30
C SER A 291 -7.55 -15.67 5.33
N GLY A 292 -8.86 -15.74 5.07
CA GLY A 292 -9.73 -14.57 5.08
C GLY A 292 -9.68 -13.78 6.40
N LYS A 293 -9.47 -14.48 7.53
CA LYS A 293 -9.28 -13.84 8.84
C LYS A 293 -8.02 -12.95 8.86
N VAL A 294 -6.87 -13.51 8.49
CA VAL A 294 -5.59 -12.79 8.50
C VAL A 294 -5.58 -11.65 7.48
N PHE A 295 -6.19 -11.88 6.32
CA PHE A 295 -6.37 -10.85 5.31
C PHE A 295 -7.15 -9.64 5.86
N GLY A 296 -8.27 -9.89 6.55
CA GLY A 296 -9.05 -8.83 7.20
C GLY A 296 -8.25 -8.04 8.23
N GLU A 297 -7.46 -8.71 9.06
CA GLU A 297 -6.58 -8.07 10.05
C GLU A 297 -5.54 -7.17 9.38
N ILE A 298 -4.89 -7.65 8.32
CA ILE A 298 -3.93 -6.87 7.53
C ILE A 298 -4.59 -5.62 6.92
N VAL A 299 -5.78 -5.77 6.32
CA VAL A 299 -6.51 -4.65 5.70
C VAL A 299 -6.84 -3.57 6.74
N VAL A 300 -7.30 -3.96 7.93
CA VAL A 300 -7.57 -3.01 9.02
C VAL A 300 -6.31 -2.28 9.45
N VAL A 301 -5.19 -2.99 9.63
CA VAL A 301 -3.91 -2.38 9.99
C VAL A 301 -3.42 -1.43 8.90
N ILE A 302 -3.56 -1.80 7.63
CA ILE A 302 -3.27 -0.93 6.48
C ILE A 302 -4.09 0.35 6.60
N ILE A 303 -5.42 0.27 6.64
CA ILE A 303 -6.32 1.43 6.74
C ILE A 303 -5.92 2.35 7.91
N ALA A 304 -5.71 1.78 9.10
CA ALA A 304 -5.36 2.55 10.28
C ALA A 304 -4.01 3.27 10.11
N SER A 305 -3.00 2.58 9.60
CA SER A 305 -1.68 3.17 9.35
C SER A 305 -1.68 4.22 8.23
N THR A 306 -2.52 4.07 7.21
CA THR A 306 -2.77 5.05 6.15
C THR A 306 -3.36 6.34 6.71
N LEU A 307 -4.31 6.23 7.65
CA LEU A 307 -4.94 7.39 8.29
C LEU A 307 -3.96 8.15 9.20
N ILE A 308 -3.06 7.44 9.87
CA ILE A 308 -2.06 8.04 10.77
C ILE A 308 -0.98 8.81 9.98
N ALA A 309 -0.60 8.34 8.79
CA ALA A 309 0.49 8.92 8.01
C ALA A 309 0.37 10.44 7.76
N PRO A 310 -0.72 11.00 7.18
CA PRO A 310 -0.83 12.43 6.95
C PRO A 310 -0.84 13.25 8.25
N LEU A 311 -1.39 12.70 9.34
CA LEU A 311 -1.40 13.35 10.66
C LEU A 311 0.01 13.50 11.23
N MET A 312 0.88 12.51 11.00
CA MET A 312 2.29 12.55 11.41
C MET A 312 3.16 13.39 10.48
N MET A 313 2.95 13.28 9.17
CA MET A 313 3.75 13.98 8.15
C MET A 313 3.62 15.50 8.28
N ARG A 314 2.39 16.00 8.35
CA ARG A 314 2.10 17.44 8.31
C ARG A 314 2.89 18.29 9.31
N PRO A 315 2.98 17.95 10.61
CA PRO A 315 3.75 18.74 11.57
C PRO A 315 5.27 18.56 11.44
N LEU A 316 5.75 17.43 10.93
CA LEU A 316 7.18 17.14 10.81
C LEU A 316 7.79 17.82 9.58
N ILE A 317 7.09 17.79 8.44
CA ILE A 317 7.53 18.46 7.21
C ILE A 317 7.60 19.98 7.41
N LYS A 318 6.67 20.58 8.17
CA LYS A 318 6.72 22.01 8.54
C LYS A 318 7.98 22.42 9.32
N LYS A 319 8.65 21.48 10.01
CA LYS A 319 9.88 21.74 10.76
C LYS A 319 11.13 21.67 9.90
N VAL A 320 11.02 21.24 8.64
CA VAL A 320 12.12 21.16 7.69
C VAL A 320 12.09 22.40 6.81
N GLN A 321 13.11 23.25 6.93
CA GLN A 321 13.24 24.48 6.15
C GLN A 321 13.53 24.17 4.69
#